data_AF-A0A934QZV6-F1
#
_entry.id   AF-A0A934QZV6-F1
#
_cell.length_a   1.000
_cell.length_b   1.000
_cell.length_c   1.000
_cell.angle_alpha   90.00
_cell.angle_beta   90.00
_cell.angle_gamma   90.00
#
_symmetry.space_group_name_H-M   'P 1'
#
loop_
_entity.id
_entity.type
_entity.pdbx_description
1 polymer ?
#
loop_
_entity_poly.entity_id
_entity_poly.type
_entity_poly.pdbx_seq_one_letter_code
_entity_poly.pdbx_strand_id
1 'polypeptide(L)'
;MRQRTLLLGVVLALTTTLLAAVPAQAIVGGTESTRAYSFMGSFQPSFPAPPRDDQHGCGVEVLAPQWVLTAGHCAGKNPTGARNGVPRGWQVRVGSLDTTSGGEVAEVDHYYRLATSDDEGGFWGKDLALLHLSTPVAAEPVRLASTTPAEGTEVRIMGWGMTCADSENPACFPERLREADTVVQPLSACPSAEPTGELCIGSRDGSVAASNMDSGGPALVREGDGWAVAGVVSGPGGADAPTLFTDVTRHADWINGIISGTDVPPDDEIPNVEGAVQLDGCTGSVVRTPASRDDDPALLLTNGHCVEGERPEPGAALVDQPAERDVPIADEQGYPQVTARANRLVYATMTGTDVALYRLDTTYAQLDVEGAKVFRLASEPVRAGQELTMAYTSIRLHCTAEAVVAHLREGGYQQDDSIRYAGSDDCTPWPGTSGSALLAADGDTVAAIHNTHNVDGERCTDDNPCEVAGDGTVTSVRGRGYGQQVHQLAACLTTGSELDLSRRDCELTGSG
;
A
#
# COMPACT_ATOMS: atom_id res chain seq x y z
N MET A 1 -28.23 -11.17 -78.24
CA MET A 1 -27.92 -10.72 -76.86
C MET A 1 -26.88 -11.66 -76.26
N ARG A 2 -25.97 -11.10 -75.46
CA ARG A 2 -24.83 -11.73 -74.73
C ARG A 2 -23.50 -11.77 -75.51
N GLN A 3 -22.86 -10.60 -75.57
CA GLN A 3 -21.40 -10.49 -75.57
C GLN A 3 -20.85 -11.06 -74.25
N ARG A 4 -19.81 -11.90 -74.32
CA ARG A 4 -19.03 -12.35 -73.17
C ARG A 4 -17.74 -11.52 -73.12
N THR A 5 -17.65 -10.65 -72.13
CA THR A 5 -16.49 -9.82 -71.84
C THR A 5 -15.46 -10.64 -71.05
N LEU A 6 -14.23 -10.72 -71.55
CA LEU A 6 -13.08 -11.21 -70.80
C LEU A 6 -12.62 -10.14 -69.80
N LEU A 7 -12.59 -10.48 -68.51
CA LEU A 7 -11.94 -9.67 -67.47
C LEU A 7 -10.56 -10.28 -67.18
N LEU A 8 -9.50 -9.54 -67.53
CA LEU A 8 -8.13 -9.77 -67.10
C LEU A 8 -8.03 -9.42 -65.61
N GLY A 9 -7.70 -10.39 -64.76
CA GLY A 9 -7.37 -10.15 -63.36
C GLY A 9 -5.92 -9.66 -63.23
N VAL A 10 -5.75 -8.44 -62.68
CA VAL A 10 -4.45 -7.92 -62.24
C VAL A 10 -4.18 -8.45 -60.83
N VAL A 11 -3.14 -9.26 -60.67
CA VAL A 11 -2.64 -9.68 -59.35
C VAL A 11 -1.66 -8.63 -58.87
N LEU A 12 -2.06 -7.84 -57.88
CA LEU A 12 -1.19 -6.91 -57.17
C LEU A 12 -0.50 -7.68 -56.03
N ALA A 13 0.80 -7.95 -56.16
CA ALA A 13 1.57 -8.55 -55.08
C ALA A 13 1.83 -7.48 -54.00
N LEU A 14 1.11 -7.56 -52.88
CA LEU A 14 1.45 -6.82 -51.66
C LEU A 14 2.69 -7.47 -51.03
N THR A 15 3.83 -6.79 -51.12
CA THR A 15 4.99 -7.06 -50.27
C THR A 15 4.70 -6.57 -48.87
N THR A 16 4.28 -7.47 -47.98
CA THR A 16 4.24 -7.23 -46.53
C THR A 16 5.67 -7.15 -46.00
N THR A 17 6.13 -5.94 -45.70
CA THR A 17 7.29 -5.72 -44.82
C THR A 17 6.93 -6.22 -43.43
N LEU A 18 7.52 -7.34 -43.00
CA LEU A 18 7.53 -7.74 -41.61
C LEU A 18 8.32 -6.70 -40.81
N LEU A 19 7.61 -5.84 -40.09
CA LEU A 19 8.17 -5.16 -38.92
C LEU A 19 8.38 -6.24 -37.86
N ALA A 20 9.64 -6.64 -37.65
CA ALA A 20 9.99 -7.43 -36.48
C ALA A 20 9.71 -6.56 -35.25
N ALA A 21 8.77 -6.98 -34.42
CA ALA A 21 8.63 -6.42 -33.08
C ALA A 21 9.94 -6.67 -32.34
N VAL A 22 10.61 -5.60 -31.92
CA VAL A 22 11.78 -5.70 -31.04
C VAL A 22 11.25 -6.28 -29.72
N PRO A 23 11.81 -7.38 -29.19
CA PRO A 23 11.33 -7.92 -27.93
C PRO A 23 11.56 -6.87 -26.85
N ALA A 24 10.56 -6.67 -25.99
CA ALA A 24 10.71 -5.90 -24.77
C ALA A 24 11.79 -6.57 -23.89
N GLN A 25 12.73 -5.76 -23.40
CA GLN A 25 13.91 -6.19 -22.64
C GLN A 25 13.92 -5.43 -21.31
N ALA A 26 14.25 -6.06 -20.19
CA ALA A 26 14.29 -5.46 -18.84
C ALA A 26 15.73 -5.18 -18.42
N ILE A 27 15.92 -4.22 -17.52
CA ILE A 27 16.60 -3.00 -17.97
C ILE A 27 16.12 -2.67 -19.39
N VAL A 28 15.30 -1.63 -19.56
CA VAL A 28 14.79 -1.25 -20.88
C VAL A 28 15.97 -1.17 -21.85
N GLY A 29 15.92 -1.89 -22.99
CA GLY A 29 17.01 -1.97 -23.97
C GLY A 29 18.29 -2.71 -23.55
N GLY A 30 18.29 -3.39 -22.40
CA GLY A 30 19.40 -4.21 -21.89
C GLY A 30 19.39 -5.66 -22.39
N THR A 31 20.46 -6.40 -22.10
CA THR A 31 20.61 -7.81 -22.51
C THR A 31 20.55 -8.76 -21.32
N GLU A 32 20.13 -10.01 -21.53
CA GLU A 32 20.24 -11.04 -20.50
C GLU A 32 21.71 -11.22 -20.10
N SER A 33 21.98 -11.22 -18.79
CA SER A 33 23.33 -11.38 -18.28
C SER A 33 23.81 -12.81 -18.46
N THR A 34 25.04 -12.94 -18.96
CA THR A 34 25.67 -14.25 -19.21
C THR A 34 26.39 -14.81 -17.99
N ARG A 35 26.50 -14.02 -16.91
CA ARG A 35 27.20 -14.40 -15.68
C ARG A 35 26.49 -13.85 -14.46
N ALA A 36 26.46 -14.62 -13.38
CA ALA A 36 26.03 -14.09 -12.09
C ALA A 36 27.07 -13.08 -11.56
N TYR A 37 26.58 -12.09 -10.83
CA TYR A 37 27.39 -11.20 -10.00
C TYR A 37 27.17 -11.64 -8.56
N SER A 38 28.25 -11.98 -7.86
CA SER A 38 28.12 -12.61 -6.54
C SER A 38 27.31 -11.76 -5.56
N PHE A 39 27.47 -10.44 -5.62
CA PHE A 39 26.80 -9.49 -4.74
C PHE A 39 25.35 -9.18 -5.14
N MET A 40 24.96 -9.40 -6.40
CA MET A 40 23.64 -8.99 -6.87
C MET A 40 22.58 -9.94 -6.33
N GLY A 41 21.43 -9.41 -5.93
CA GLY A 41 20.31 -10.22 -5.49
C GLY A 41 18.93 -9.64 -5.73
N SER A 42 17.95 -10.52 -5.54
CA SER A 42 16.52 -10.24 -5.57
C SER A 42 16.02 -10.12 -4.14
N PHE A 43 15.44 -8.98 -3.79
CA PHE A 43 14.66 -8.81 -2.57
C PHE A 43 13.22 -9.28 -2.78
N GLN A 44 12.76 -10.14 -1.89
CA GLN A 44 11.46 -10.82 -1.96
C GLN A 44 10.68 -10.56 -0.66
N PRO A 45 9.91 -9.46 -0.61
CA PRO A 45 9.03 -9.20 0.53
C PRO A 45 7.82 -10.15 0.50
N SER A 46 7.38 -10.61 1.67
CA SER A 46 6.13 -11.38 1.78
C SER A 46 4.87 -10.51 1.72
N PHE A 47 4.98 -9.24 2.10
CA PHE A 47 3.87 -8.32 2.22
C PHE A 47 4.28 -6.88 1.86
N PRO A 48 3.43 -6.12 1.12
CA PRO A 48 2.47 -6.70 0.20
C PRO A 48 3.21 -7.62 -0.78
N ALA A 49 2.59 -8.75 -1.13
CA ALA A 49 3.17 -9.66 -2.10
C ALA A 49 3.37 -8.93 -3.44
N PRO A 50 4.55 -9.04 -4.07
CA PRO A 50 4.75 -8.50 -5.41
C PRO A 50 3.77 -9.14 -6.41
N PRO A 51 3.37 -8.44 -7.50
CA PRO A 51 2.41 -8.95 -8.49
C PRO A 51 3.00 -10.05 -9.41
N ARG A 52 4.08 -10.71 -8.99
CA ARG A 52 4.80 -11.74 -9.72
C ARG A 52 4.90 -13.00 -8.88
N ASP A 53 4.71 -14.15 -9.52
CA ASP A 53 4.78 -15.46 -8.86
C ASP A 53 6.15 -15.77 -8.25
N ASP A 54 7.23 -15.16 -8.78
CA ASP A 54 8.60 -15.33 -8.29
C ASP A 54 8.93 -14.48 -7.05
N GLN A 55 7.96 -13.72 -6.54
CA GLN A 55 8.08 -12.83 -5.38
C GLN A 55 9.19 -11.77 -5.51
N HIS A 56 9.71 -11.51 -6.71
CA HIS A 56 10.69 -10.45 -6.91
C HIS A 56 10.03 -9.08 -6.71
N GLY A 57 10.47 -8.33 -5.71
CA GLY A 57 10.00 -6.98 -5.43
C GLY A 57 10.97 -5.88 -5.86
N CYS A 58 12.26 -6.05 -5.54
CA CYS A 58 13.32 -5.08 -5.79
C CYS A 58 14.69 -5.76 -5.94
N GLY A 59 15.68 -5.02 -6.43
CA GLY A 59 17.09 -5.40 -6.37
C GLY A 59 17.73 -5.14 -5.00
N VAL A 60 18.77 -5.91 -4.70
CA VAL A 60 19.70 -5.70 -3.57
C VAL A 60 21.15 -5.96 -3.99
N GLU A 61 22.09 -5.41 -3.22
CA GLU A 61 23.51 -5.76 -3.33
C GLU A 61 24.17 -6.06 -1.98
N VAL A 62 24.93 -7.15 -1.92
CA VAL A 62 25.70 -7.56 -0.75
C VAL A 62 26.87 -6.60 -0.52
N LEU A 63 26.85 -5.87 0.60
CA LEU A 63 27.94 -4.99 1.03
C LEU A 63 28.86 -5.65 2.08
N ALA A 64 28.31 -6.58 2.86
CA ALA A 64 29.04 -7.43 3.80
C ALA A 64 28.29 -8.76 3.98
N PRO A 65 28.88 -9.80 4.59
CA PRO A 65 28.26 -11.12 4.67
C PRO A 65 26.83 -11.17 5.22
N GLN A 66 26.43 -10.23 6.09
CA GLN A 66 25.07 -10.14 6.63
C GLN A 66 24.37 -8.83 6.29
N TRP A 67 24.87 -8.05 5.32
CA TRP A 67 24.33 -6.74 5.02
C TRP A 67 24.15 -6.57 3.52
N VAL A 68 22.91 -6.30 3.13
CA VAL A 68 22.57 -5.91 1.76
C VAL A 68 22.00 -4.51 1.72
N LEU A 69 22.32 -3.78 0.66
CA LEU A 69 21.78 -2.45 0.35
C LEU A 69 20.64 -2.58 -0.66
N THR A 70 19.63 -1.72 -0.52
CA THR A 70 18.52 -1.53 -1.45
C THR A 70 17.97 -0.11 -1.33
N ALA A 71 16.87 0.19 -2.02
CA ALA A 71 16.18 1.46 -1.88
C ALA A 71 15.30 1.51 -0.61
N GLY A 72 15.21 2.69 -0.01
CA GLY A 72 14.40 2.95 1.19
C GLY A 72 12.93 2.62 1.01
N HIS A 73 12.37 2.89 -0.17
CA HIS A 73 10.98 2.57 -0.49
C HIS A 73 10.72 1.07 -0.68
N CYS A 74 11.74 0.28 -1.01
CA CYS A 74 11.65 -1.19 -1.04
C CYS A 74 11.51 -1.74 0.39
N ALA A 75 12.22 -1.15 1.35
CA ALA A 75 12.07 -1.49 2.78
C ALA A 75 10.88 -0.77 3.46
N GLY A 76 10.07 -0.01 2.71
CA GLY A 76 8.81 0.57 3.20
C GLY A 76 7.61 -0.38 3.13
N LYS A 77 7.85 -1.67 2.85
CA LYS A 77 6.83 -2.71 2.63
C LYS A 77 6.40 -3.38 3.94
N ASN A 78 6.12 -2.56 4.97
CA ASN A 78 5.58 -3.04 6.23
C ASN A 78 4.25 -2.31 6.53
N PRO A 79 3.30 -2.94 7.24
CA PRO A 79 1.96 -2.39 7.42
C PRO A 79 1.90 -1.05 8.16
N THR A 80 2.85 -0.77 9.06
CA THR A 80 2.81 0.40 9.95
C THR A 80 3.67 1.57 9.49
N GLY A 81 4.34 1.43 8.34
CA GLY A 81 5.23 2.47 7.80
C GLY A 81 6.54 2.65 8.58
N ALA A 82 6.83 1.79 9.55
CA ALA A 82 8.01 1.86 10.40
C ALA A 82 9.31 2.02 9.57
N ARG A 83 10.17 2.93 10.01
CA ARG A 83 11.49 3.21 9.43
C ARG A 83 12.46 2.06 9.68
N ASN A 84 12.47 1.54 10.91
CA ASN A 84 13.37 0.48 11.33
C ASN A 84 12.61 -0.58 12.12
N GLY A 85 13.01 -1.83 11.97
CA GLY A 85 12.46 -2.92 12.78
C GLY A 85 12.70 -4.30 12.19
N VAL A 86 11.96 -5.27 12.72
CA VAL A 86 11.98 -6.67 12.29
C VAL A 86 10.85 -6.92 11.30
N PRO A 87 11.13 -7.28 10.04
CA PRO A 87 10.08 -7.58 9.07
C PRO A 87 9.58 -9.02 9.21
N ARG A 88 8.41 -9.33 8.63
CA ARG A 88 7.90 -10.71 8.55
C ARG A 88 8.10 -11.29 7.15
N GLY A 89 8.75 -12.46 7.06
CA GLY A 89 8.85 -13.26 5.83
C GLY A 89 9.60 -12.56 4.68
N TRP A 90 10.46 -11.61 4.99
CA TRP A 90 11.32 -10.97 4.00
C TRP A 90 12.56 -11.84 3.77
N GLN A 91 12.85 -12.11 2.51
CA GLN A 91 14.04 -12.87 2.13
C GLN A 91 14.78 -12.20 0.97
N VAL A 92 16.04 -12.55 0.81
CA VAL A 92 16.84 -12.19 -0.36
C VAL A 92 17.41 -13.44 -1.01
N ARG A 93 17.50 -13.43 -2.35
CA ARG A 93 18.28 -14.39 -3.13
C ARG A 93 19.46 -13.69 -3.76
N VAL A 94 20.68 -14.03 -3.37
CA VAL A 94 21.91 -13.38 -3.86
C VAL A 94 22.77 -14.33 -4.69
N GLY A 95 23.59 -13.78 -5.59
CA GLY A 95 24.57 -14.54 -6.37
C GLY A 95 23.94 -15.45 -7.44
N SER A 96 22.72 -15.16 -7.89
CA SER A 96 22.03 -15.91 -8.94
C SER A 96 21.75 -15.06 -10.18
N LEU A 97 21.59 -15.75 -11.32
CA LEU A 97 20.98 -15.16 -12.52
C LEU A 97 19.46 -15.21 -12.47
N ASP A 98 18.87 -16.01 -11.59
CA ASP A 98 17.45 -16.36 -11.59
C ASP A 98 16.84 -16.04 -10.22
N THR A 99 15.62 -15.48 -10.21
CA THR A 99 14.92 -15.07 -8.98
C THR A 99 14.36 -16.26 -8.18
N THR A 100 14.19 -17.42 -8.82
CA THR A 100 13.57 -18.62 -8.25
C THR A 100 14.55 -19.75 -7.93
N SER A 101 15.74 -19.73 -8.52
CA SER A 101 16.72 -20.82 -8.41
C SER A 101 18.17 -20.33 -8.34
N GLY A 102 19.08 -21.20 -7.88
CA GLY A 102 20.51 -20.86 -7.74
C GLY A 102 20.81 -19.84 -6.64
N GLY A 103 22.09 -19.51 -6.47
CA GLY A 103 22.55 -18.57 -5.46
C GLY A 103 22.30 -19.04 -4.02
N GLU A 104 22.25 -18.07 -3.11
CA GLU A 104 21.98 -18.26 -1.68
C GLU A 104 20.70 -17.53 -1.29
N VAL A 105 19.88 -18.13 -0.42
CA VAL A 105 18.69 -17.50 0.15
C VAL A 105 18.93 -17.24 1.63
N ALA A 106 18.63 -16.03 2.08
CA ALA A 106 18.74 -15.64 3.48
C ALA A 106 17.51 -14.82 3.90
N GLU A 107 17.00 -15.09 5.10
CA GLU A 107 15.94 -14.30 5.72
C GLU A 107 16.51 -12.98 6.24
N VAL A 108 15.72 -11.92 6.13
CA VAL A 108 15.99 -10.60 6.70
C VAL A 108 15.43 -10.57 8.11
N ASP A 109 16.27 -10.28 9.11
CA ASP A 109 15.82 -10.16 10.50
C ASP A 109 15.68 -8.71 10.98
N HIS A 110 16.33 -7.74 10.32
CA HIS A 110 16.15 -6.30 10.58
C HIS A 110 16.29 -5.50 9.29
N TYR A 111 15.65 -4.33 9.26
CA TYR A 111 15.86 -3.33 8.21
C TYR A 111 16.02 -1.94 8.81
N TYR A 112 16.73 -1.08 8.09
CA TYR A 112 17.00 0.30 8.47
C TYR A 112 16.83 1.21 7.26
N ARG A 113 15.94 2.20 7.35
CA ARG A 113 15.71 3.17 6.27
C ARG A 113 16.37 4.49 6.64
N LEU A 114 17.13 5.05 5.69
CA LEU A 114 17.75 6.36 5.89
C LEU A 114 16.70 7.47 6.02
N ALA A 115 15.69 7.46 5.15
CA ALA A 115 14.60 8.43 5.14
C ALA A 115 13.26 7.81 4.72
N THR A 116 12.17 8.50 5.08
CA THR A 116 10.79 8.16 4.72
C THR A 116 10.09 9.37 4.07
N SER A 117 8.88 9.18 3.55
CA SER A 117 8.04 10.29 3.05
C SER A 117 7.69 11.31 4.14
N ASP A 118 7.72 10.88 5.40
CA ASP A 118 7.24 11.65 6.54
C ASP A 118 8.34 12.54 7.12
N ASP A 119 9.58 12.36 6.66
CA ASP A 119 10.71 13.20 7.01
C ASP A 119 10.62 14.60 6.40
N GLU A 120 11.16 15.59 7.10
CA GLU A 120 11.36 16.93 6.55
C GLU A 120 12.27 16.85 5.30
N GLY A 121 11.74 17.26 4.15
CA GLY A 121 12.39 17.14 2.85
C GLY A 121 12.20 15.78 2.15
N GLY A 122 11.48 14.85 2.76
CA GLY A 122 11.15 13.54 2.20
C GLY A 122 12.35 12.60 2.01
N PHE A 123 12.15 11.54 1.23
CA PHE A 123 13.15 10.50 0.98
C PHE A 123 13.98 10.72 -0.28
N TRP A 124 13.66 11.72 -1.12
CA TRP A 124 14.41 12.01 -2.34
C TRP A 124 15.87 12.36 -2.04
N GLY A 125 16.79 11.77 -2.82
CA GLY A 125 18.23 11.82 -2.57
C GLY A 125 18.70 11.12 -1.28
N LYS A 126 17.81 10.41 -0.56
CA LYS A 126 18.08 9.65 0.68
C LYS A 126 17.40 8.28 0.66
N ASP A 127 17.00 7.79 -0.51
CA ASP A 127 16.18 6.59 -0.67
C ASP A 127 17.02 5.32 -0.54
N LEU A 128 17.57 5.08 0.65
CA LEU A 128 18.44 3.95 0.96
C LEU A 128 17.86 3.15 2.12
N ALA A 129 18.02 1.83 2.04
CA ALA A 129 17.83 0.93 3.16
C ALA A 129 18.91 -0.14 3.23
N LEU A 130 19.27 -0.51 4.46
CA LEU A 130 20.07 -1.69 4.74
C LEU A 130 19.18 -2.78 5.31
N LEU A 131 19.34 -4.00 4.80
CA LEU A 131 18.71 -5.20 5.35
C LEU A 131 19.79 -6.06 6.01
N HIS A 132 19.57 -6.41 7.27
CA HIS A 132 20.42 -7.35 7.99
C HIS A 132 19.92 -8.78 7.77
N LEU A 133 20.83 -9.66 7.37
CA LEU A 133 20.53 -11.07 7.10
C LEU A 133 20.72 -11.89 8.37
N SER A 134 19.73 -12.71 8.69
CA SER A 134 19.77 -13.65 9.83
C SER A 134 20.94 -14.63 9.79
N THR A 135 21.44 -14.93 8.59
CA THR A 135 22.60 -15.80 8.38
C THR A 135 23.56 -15.17 7.37
N PRO A 136 24.89 -15.26 7.60
CA PRO A 136 25.86 -14.76 6.64
C PRO A 136 25.82 -15.54 5.32
N VAL A 137 25.85 -14.81 4.20
CA VAL A 137 26.01 -15.37 2.86
C VAL A 137 27.49 -15.51 2.50
N ALA A 138 27.81 -16.49 1.65
CA ALA A 138 29.14 -16.69 1.09
C ALA A 138 29.42 -15.80 -0.13
N ALA A 139 28.40 -15.18 -0.70
CA ALA A 139 28.48 -14.20 -1.76
C ALA A 139 29.58 -13.15 -1.51
N GLU A 140 30.46 -12.95 -2.49
CA GLU A 140 31.51 -11.93 -2.44
C GLU A 140 30.87 -10.52 -2.47
N PRO A 141 31.08 -9.70 -1.42
CA PRO A 141 30.49 -8.37 -1.35
C PRO A 141 31.06 -7.40 -2.40
N VAL A 142 30.27 -6.40 -2.76
CA VAL A 142 30.71 -5.25 -3.57
C VAL A 142 31.02 -4.06 -2.68
N ARG A 143 32.03 -3.29 -3.07
CA ARG A 143 32.40 -2.04 -2.41
C ARG A 143 31.52 -0.88 -2.86
N LEU A 144 31.36 0.12 -2.00
CA LEU A 144 30.84 1.43 -2.43
C LEU A 144 31.87 2.15 -3.29
N ALA A 145 31.40 2.95 -4.24
CA ALA A 145 32.24 3.87 -4.99
C ALA A 145 32.83 4.93 -4.04
N SER A 146 34.06 5.33 -4.30
CA SER A 146 34.82 6.25 -3.44
C SER A 146 34.42 7.71 -3.62
N THR A 147 33.83 8.06 -4.77
CA THR A 147 33.43 9.42 -5.13
C THR A 147 32.20 9.40 -6.01
N THR A 148 31.32 10.41 -5.88
CA THR A 148 30.23 10.66 -6.82
C THR A 148 30.74 10.63 -8.26
N PRO A 149 30.17 9.79 -9.15
CA PRO A 149 30.60 9.74 -10.54
C PRO A 149 30.22 11.05 -11.26
N ALA A 150 31.14 11.55 -12.09
CA ALA A 150 30.89 12.74 -12.90
C ALA A 150 29.91 12.44 -14.05
N GLU A 151 29.26 13.46 -14.59
CA GLU A 151 28.51 13.36 -15.84
C GLU A 151 29.38 12.73 -16.96
N GLY A 152 28.79 11.82 -17.74
CA GLY A 152 29.45 11.06 -18.78
C GLY A 152 30.26 9.85 -18.29
N THR A 153 30.35 9.61 -16.97
CA THR A 153 30.97 8.39 -16.44
C THR A 153 30.21 7.17 -16.93
N GLU A 154 30.93 6.17 -17.46
CA GLU A 154 30.36 4.88 -17.84
C GLU A 154 29.88 4.12 -16.61
N VAL A 155 28.66 3.60 -16.70
CA VAL A 155 28.01 2.83 -15.63
C VAL A 155 27.33 1.61 -16.20
N ARG A 156 27.23 0.55 -15.38
CA ARG A 156 26.42 -0.62 -15.66
C ARG A 156 25.25 -0.69 -14.70
N ILE A 157 24.05 -0.85 -15.24
CA ILE A 157 22.83 -1.08 -14.46
C ILE A 157 22.34 -2.51 -14.68
N MET A 158 21.71 -3.11 -13.67
CA MET A 158 21.20 -4.48 -13.75
C MET A 158 20.03 -4.73 -12.81
N GLY A 159 19.15 -5.68 -13.19
CA GLY A 159 17.96 -6.02 -12.42
C GLY A 159 17.04 -7.03 -13.11
N TRP A 160 15.91 -7.30 -12.46
CA TRP A 160 14.82 -8.18 -12.94
C TRP A 160 13.49 -7.43 -13.09
N GLY A 161 13.55 -6.11 -13.23
CA GLY A 161 12.40 -5.23 -13.34
C GLY A 161 11.60 -5.41 -14.62
N MET A 162 10.56 -4.60 -14.79
CA MET A 162 9.65 -4.66 -15.94
C MET A 162 10.36 -4.29 -17.25
N THR A 163 10.09 -5.07 -18.30
CA THR A 163 10.61 -4.86 -19.67
C THR A 163 9.70 -3.96 -20.51
N CYS A 164 8.44 -3.83 -20.09
CA CYS A 164 7.36 -3.10 -20.76
C CYS A 164 6.36 -2.55 -19.74
N ALA A 165 5.44 -1.69 -20.18
CA ALA A 165 4.51 -0.96 -19.30
C ALA A 165 3.29 -1.78 -18.82
N ASP A 166 3.10 -3.01 -19.30
CA ASP A 166 1.93 -3.83 -19.00
C ASP A 166 2.21 -4.75 -17.80
N SER A 167 1.80 -4.34 -16.61
CA SER A 167 1.99 -5.11 -15.37
C SER A 167 1.11 -6.36 -15.28
N GLU A 168 0.09 -6.48 -16.12
CA GLU A 168 -0.77 -7.68 -16.17
C GLU A 168 -0.19 -8.76 -17.07
N ASN A 169 0.81 -8.41 -17.90
CA ASN A 169 1.45 -9.33 -18.82
C ASN A 169 2.69 -9.99 -18.18
N PRO A 170 2.66 -11.31 -17.93
CA PRO A 170 3.82 -12.03 -17.37
C PRO A 170 5.09 -11.91 -18.23
N ALA A 171 4.95 -11.68 -19.54
CA ALA A 171 6.12 -11.49 -20.40
C ALA A 171 6.86 -10.16 -20.16
N CYS A 172 6.25 -9.20 -19.46
CA CYS A 172 6.95 -7.99 -19.03
C CYS A 172 7.93 -8.25 -17.88
N PHE A 173 7.89 -9.44 -17.28
CA PHE A 173 8.65 -9.80 -16.09
C PHE A 173 9.76 -10.81 -16.45
N PRO A 174 11.05 -10.41 -16.50
CA PRO A 174 12.13 -11.33 -16.81
C PRO A 174 12.41 -12.24 -15.61
N GLU A 175 12.57 -13.54 -15.83
CA GLU A 175 13.04 -14.47 -14.79
C GLU A 175 14.57 -14.38 -14.59
N ARG A 176 15.29 -14.01 -15.65
CA ARG A 176 16.76 -13.95 -15.68
C ARG A 176 17.28 -12.52 -15.61
N LEU A 177 18.39 -12.35 -14.90
CA LEU A 177 19.06 -11.08 -14.68
C LEU A 177 19.40 -10.42 -16.00
N ARG A 178 19.18 -9.12 -16.08
CA ARG A 178 19.53 -8.33 -17.26
C ARG A 178 20.46 -7.20 -16.89
N GLU A 179 21.27 -6.78 -17.84
CA GLU A 179 22.26 -5.72 -17.68
C GLU A 179 22.34 -4.81 -18.91
N ALA A 180 22.68 -3.54 -18.70
CA ALA A 180 23.04 -2.61 -19.77
C ALA A 180 24.18 -1.69 -19.33
N ASP A 181 25.06 -1.37 -20.28
CA ASP A 181 26.06 -0.32 -20.14
C ASP A 181 25.47 1.01 -20.64
N THR A 182 25.69 2.07 -19.87
CA THR A 182 25.19 3.42 -20.16
C THR A 182 26.09 4.45 -19.48
N VAL A 183 25.62 5.68 -19.29
CA VAL A 183 26.36 6.78 -18.67
C VAL A 183 25.54 7.52 -17.63
N VAL A 184 26.25 8.21 -16.73
CA VAL A 184 25.67 9.27 -15.90
C VAL A 184 25.30 10.46 -16.81
N GLN A 185 24.04 10.86 -16.82
CA GLN A 185 23.55 12.03 -17.51
C GLN A 185 23.61 13.27 -16.61
N PRO A 186 23.54 14.49 -17.18
CA PRO A 186 23.26 15.67 -16.40
C PRO A 186 21.96 15.49 -15.62
N LEU A 187 21.94 15.95 -14.37
CA LEU A 187 20.79 15.77 -13.49
C LEU A 187 19.48 16.31 -14.09
N SER A 188 19.57 17.41 -14.86
CA SER A 188 18.45 18.03 -15.58
C SER A 188 17.82 17.15 -16.67
N ALA A 189 18.44 16.03 -17.03
CA ALA A 189 17.86 15.06 -17.96
C ALA A 189 16.83 14.15 -17.27
N CYS A 190 16.87 14.03 -15.95
CA CYS A 190 15.90 13.24 -15.20
C CYS A 190 14.75 14.14 -14.73
N PRO A 191 13.50 13.71 -14.89
CA PRO A 191 12.36 14.42 -14.34
C PRO A 191 12.39 14.37 -12.81
N SER A 192 11.97 15.44 -12.15
CA SER A 192 11.84 15.53 -10.69
C SER A 192 13.15 15.36 -9.89
N ALA A 193 14.29 15.49 -10.57
CA ALA A 193 15.60 15.37 -9.95
C ALA A 193 15.91 16.59 -9.06
N GLU A 194 16.28 16.36 -7.81
CA GLU A 194 16.75 17.38 -6.88
C GLU A 194 18.30 17.36 -6.79
N PRO A 195 18.99 18.53 -6.70
CA PRO A 195 20.46 18.61 -6.73
C PRO A 195 21.19 17.86 -5.61
N THR A 196 20.45 17.40 -4.60
CA THR A 196 20.98 16.91 -3.33
C THR A 196 20.80 15.40 -3.17
N GLY A 197 21.75 14.62 -3.70
CA GLY A 197 21.86 13.19 -3.38
C GLY A 197 21.42 12.25 -4.50
N GLU A 198 21.21 12.75 -5.71
CA GLU A 198 20.71 11.95 -6.83
C GLU A 198 21.71 11.89 -8.00
N LEU A 199 21.60 10.81 -8.76
CA LEU A 199 22.25 10.59 -10.05
C LEU A 199 21.16 10.36 -11.11
N CYS A 200 21.40 10.89 -12.30
CA CYS A 200 20.58 10.61 -13.46
C CYS A 200 21.31 9.62 -14.36
N ILE A 201 20.76 8.43 -14.59
CA ILE A 201 21.47 7.35 -15.28
C ILE A 201 20.58 6.72 -16.35
N GLY A 202 21.15 6.49 -17.52
CA GLY A 202 20.45 5.90 -18.67
C GLY A 202 20.62 6.72 -19.94
N SER A 203 19.93 6.30 -21.00
CA SER A 203 19.87 7.05 -22.25
C SER A 203 18.88 8.21 -22.13
N ARG A 204 19.23 9.35 -22.73
CA ARG A 204 18.35 10.54 -22.73
C ARG A 204 17.01 10.32 -23.41
N ASP A 205 16.95 9.37 -24.34
CA ASP A 205 15.74 8.99 -25.06
C ASP A 205 15.03 7.80 -24.41
N GLY A 206 15.41 7.39 -23.18
CA GLY A 206 14.80 6.26 -22.47
C GLY A 206 15.13 4.88 -23.06
N SER A 207 15.92 4.81 -24.14
CA SER A 207 16.25 3.53 -24.79
C SER A 207 17.02 2.56 -23.89
N VAL A 208 17.75 3.08 -22.90
CA VAL A 208 18.38 2.32 -21.82
C VAL A 208 17.99 2.94 -20.49
N ALA A 209 17.19 2.25 -19.68
CA ALA A 209 16.68 2.76 -18.41
C ALA A 209 16.32 1.62 -17.44
N ALA A 210 16.29 1.91 -16.15
CA ALA A 210 15.68 1.05 -15.14
C ALA A 210 14.16 1.30 -15.07
N SER A 211 13.39 0.28 -14.73
CA SER A 211 11.92 0.33 -14.65
C SER A 211 11.38 -0.14 -13.29
N ASN A 212 10.06 -0.25 -13.16
CA ASN A 212 9.41 -0.81 -11.98
C ASN A 212 10.02 -2.17 -11.63
N MET A 213 10.25 -2.42 -10.33
CA MET A 213 10.95 -3.58 -9.76
C MET A 213 12.47 -3.67 -10.01
N ASP A 214 13.07 -2.78 -10.81
CA ASP A 214 14.55 -2.60 -10.77
C ASP A 214 14.99 -1.77 -9.54
N SER A 215 14.04 -1.16 -8.83
CA SER A 215 14.25 -0.40 -7.60
C SER A 215 15.22 -1.07 -6.63
N GLY A 216 16.12 -0.29 -6.05
CA GLY A 216 17.19 -0.81 -5.19
C GLY A 216 18.33 -1.51 -5.91
N GLY A 217 18.21 -1.81 -7.22
CA GLY A 217 19.29 -2.37 -8.02
C GLY A 217 20.42 -1.36 -8.28
N PRO A 218 21.65 -1.84 -8.58
CA PRO A 218 22.83 -0.98 -8.55
C PRO A 218 23.09 -0.25 -9.87
N ALA A 219 23.65 0.95 -9.75
CA ALA A 219 24.52 1.54 -10.77
C ALA A 219 25.98 1.28 -10.40
N LEU A 220 26.67 0.51 -11.24
CA LEU A 220 28.05 0.07 -11.02
C LEU A 220 29.03 0.91 -11.84
N VAL A 221 30.08 1.40 -11.18
CA VAL A 221 31.25 2.03 -11.81
C VAL A 221 32.47 1.14 -11.68
N ARG A 222 33.44 1.32 -12.57
CA ARG A 222 34.76 0.69 -12.47
C ARG A 222 35.68 1.51 -11.56
N GLU A 223 36.19 0.88 -10.51
CA GLU A 223 37.24 1.46 -9.67
C GLU A 223 38.38 0.45 -9.47
N GLY A 224 39.54 0.73 -10.08
CA GLY A 224 40.62 -0.24 -10.20
C GLY A 224 40.19 -1.45 -11.04
N ASP A 225 40.46 -2.66 -10.56
CA ASP A 225 40.10 -3.90 -11.25
C ASP A 225 38.67 -4.40 -10.93
N GLY A 226 37.96 -3.71 -10.03
CA GLY A 226 36.67 -4.14 -9.48
C GLY A 226 35.49 -3.28 -9.91
N TRP A 227 34.29 -3.77 -9.57
CA TRP A 227 33.07 -2.98 -9.58
C TRP A 227 32.89 -2.27 -8.24
N ALA A 228 32.25 -1.10 -8.26
CA ALA A 228 31.82 -0.37 -7.09
C ALA A 228 30.41 0.20 -7.30
N VAL A 229 29.58 0.19 -6.26
CA VAL A 229 28.22 0.72 -6.30
C VAL A 229 28.27 2.23 -6.17
N ALA A 230 27.81 2.96 -7.19
CA ALA A 230 27.75 4.42 -7.19
C ALA A 230 26.33 4.96 -6.92
N GLY A 231 25.30 4.15 -7.16
CA GLY A 231 23.93 4.51 -6.84
C GLY A 231 22.99 3.31 -6.81
N VAL A 232 21.79 3.50 -6.28
CA VAL A 232 20.69 2.51 -6.32
C VAL A 232 19.46 3.11 -7.01
N VAL A 233 18.74 2.32 -7.80
CA VAL A 233 17.50 2.76 -8.48
C VAL A 233 16.50 3.24 -7.44
N SER A 234 16.00 4.48 -7.56
CA SER A 234 15.14 5.10 -6.55
C SER A 234 13.84 5.65 -7.11
N GLY A 235 13.93 6.43 -8.17
CA GLY A 235 12.84 7.29 -8.60
C GLY A 235 12.30 6.99 -10.00
N PRO A 236 11.41 7.85 -10.51
CA PRO A 236 10.85 7.69 -11.83
C PRO A 236 11.96 7.58 -12.89
N GLY A 237 11.83 6.58 -13.74
CA GLY A 237 12.40 6.49 -15.08
C GLY A 237 11.26 6.33 -16.08
N GLY A 238 11.51 6.50 -17.38
CA GLY A 238 10.44 6.45 -18.37
C GLY A 238 10.88 5.95 -19.74
N ALA A 239 9.88 5.62 -20.57
CA ALA A 239 10.09 5.22 -21.96
C ALA A 239 10.88 6.26 -22.80
N ASP A 240 10.91 7.52 -22.33
CA ASP A 240 11.57 8.65 -22.99
C ASP A 240 12.52 9.42 -22.06
N ALA A 241 12.97 8.85 -20.94
CA ALA A 241 13.87 9.54 -20.00
C ALA A 241 14.80 8.58 -19.22
N PRO A 242 15.99 9.03 -18.81
CA PRO A 242 16.83 8.28 -17.87
C PRO A 242 16.15 8.14 -16.50
N THR A 243 16.68 7.27 -15.66
CA THR A 243 16.12 6.94 -14.34
C THR A 243 16.91 7.64 -13.23
N LEU A 244 16.21 8.04 -12.17
CA LEU A 244 16.79 8.53 -10.93
C LEU A 244 17.36 7.42 -10.05
N PHE A 245 18.58 7.64 -9.59
CA PHE A 245 19.28 6.80 -8.61
C PHE A 245 19.66 7.65 -7.40
N THR A 246 19.63 7.08 -6.19
CA THR A 246 20.23 7.73 -5.02
C THR A 246 21.75 7.53 -5.06
N ASP A 247 22.52 8.61 -4.94
CA ASP A 247 23.99 8.62 -4.88
C ASP A 247 24.47 8.04 -3.54
N VAL A 248 24.90 6.77 -3.52
CA VAL A 248 25.31 6.09 -2.28
C VAL A 248 26.58 6.69 -1.68
N THR A 249 27.39 7.39 -2.47
CA THR A 249 28.67 7.96 -2.00
C THR A 249 28.44 9.11 -1.03
N ARG A 250 27.29 9.79 -1.11
CA ARG A 250 26.91 10.83 -0.15
C ARG A 250 26.41 10.30 1.19
N HIS A 251 26.15 9.00 1.27
CA HIS A 251 25.59 8.33 2.44
C HIS A 251 26.48 7.22 2.97
N ALA A 252 27.75 7.16 2.52
CA ALA A 252 28.70 6.14 2.92
C ALA A 252 28.92 6.09 4.43
N ASP A 253 28.92 7.24 5.11
CA ASP A 253 29.07 7.30 6.57
C ASP A 253 27.89 6.61 7.29
N TRP A 254 26.65 6.85 6.84
CA TRP A 254 25.47 6.17 7.38
C TRP A 254 25.52 4.67 7.11
N ILE A 255 25.81 4.27 5.87
CA ILE A 255 25.91 2.85 5.49
C ILE A 255 26.94 2.13 6.37
N ASN A 256 28.16 2.69 6.48
CA ASN A 256 29.23 2.09 7.26
C ASN A 256 28.93 2.12 8.77
N GLY A 257 28.26 3.15 9.26
CA GLY A 257 27.88 3.28 10.67
C GLY A 257 26.90 2.19 11.11
N ILE A 258 25.90 1.87 10.28
CA ILE A 258 24.97 0.76 10.51
C ILE A 258 25.72 -0.58 10.44
N ILE A 259 26.47 -0.83 9.36
CA ILE A 259 27.17 -2.11 9.13
C ILE A 259 28.17 -2.42 10.26
N SER A 260 28.87 -1.41 10.75
CA SER A 260 29.86 -1.56 11.83
C SER A 260 29.27 -1.55 13.23
N GLY A 261 27.97 -1.24 13.38
CA GLY A 261 27.30 -1.16 14.66
C GLY A 261 27.54 0.14 15.43
N THR A 262 28.13 1.18 14.82
CA THR A 262 28.43 2.45 15.50
C THR A 262 27.25 3.41 15.55
N ASP A 263 26.36 3.35 14.55
CA ASP A 263 25.27 4.32 14.36
C ASP A 263 23.91 3.64 14.09
N VAL A 264 23.63 2.56 14.82
CA VAL A 264 22.39 1.77 14.69
C VAL A 264 21.25 2.46 15.46
N PRO A 265 20.20 2.96 14.78
CA PRO A 265 19.04 3.52 15.46
C PRO A 265 18.24 2.40 16.15
N PRO A 266 17.47 2.72 17.20
CA PRO A 266 16.53 1.76 17.76
C PRO A 266 15.41 1.43 16.77
N ASP A 267 14.76 0.29 16.98
CA ASP A 267 13.53 -0.08 16.29
C ASP A 267 12.43 0.95 16.60
N ASP A 268 11.56 1.18 15.62
CA ASP A 268 10.38 2.02 15.83
C ASP A 268 9.35 1.29 16.69
N GLU A 269 8.64 2.02 17.55
CA GLU A 269 7.50 1.49 18.28
C GLU A 269 6.33 1.26 17.33
N ILE A 270 5.98 -0.01 17.11
CA ILE A 270 4.85 -0.39 16.26
C ILE A 270 3.55 -0.25 17.08
N PRO A 271 2.61 0.64 16.68
CA PRO A 271 1.34 0.74 17.38
C PRO A 271 0.54 -0.57 17.20
N ASN A 272 -0.15 -1.01 18.25
CA ASN A 272 -1.03 -2.17 18.14
C ASN A 272 -2.22 -1.82 17.23
N VAL A 273 -2.23 -2.37 16.02
CA VAL A 273 -3.27 -2.16 15.00
C VAL A 273 -4.18 -3.37 14.80
N GLU A 274 -4.18 -4.31 15.74
CA GLU A 274 -4.95 -5.56 15.69
C GLU A 274 -6.43 -5.35 15.34
N GLY A 275 -6.94 -6.19 14.42
CA GLY A 275 -8.34 -6.25 14.02
C GLY A 275 -8.77 -5.21 12.98
N ALA A 276 -7.90 -4.26 12.62
CA ALA A 276 -8.16 -3.37 11.50
C ALA A 276 -8.20 -4.18 10.18
N VAL A 277 -9.13 -3.86 9.31
CA VAL A 277 -9.27 -4.48 7.99
C VAL A 277 -8.95 -3.43 6.93
N GLN A 278 -7.89 -3.65 6.14
CA GLN A 278 -7.60 -2.79 5.00
C GLN A 278 -8.56 -3.10 3.86
N LEU A 279 -9.23 -2.06 3.39
CA LEU A 279 -10.24 -2.09 2.34
C LEU A 279 -9.77 -1.16 1.20
N ASP A 280 -10.21 -1.38 -0.05
CA ASP A 280 -9.89 -0.46 -1.14
C ASP A 280 -10.44 0.94 -0.85
N GLY A 281 -9.55 1.92 -0.65
CA GLY A 281 -9.90 3.30 -0.28
C GLY A 281 -10.58 3.49 1.08
N CYS A 282 -10.69 2.44 1.91
CA CYS A 282 -11.39 2.47 3.20
C CYS A 282 -10.72 1.54 4.22
N THR A 283 -11.32 1.43 5.40
CA THR A 283 -10.99 0.50 6.47
C THR A 283 -12.28 -0.18 6.97
N GLY A 284 -12.15 -1.27 7.69
CA GLY A 284 -13.26 -1.89 8.41
C GLY A 284 -12.80 -2.62 9.66
N SER A 285 -13.74 -3.28 10.31
CA SER A 285 -13.48 -4.14 11.47
C SER A 285 -14.50 -5.27 11.53
N VAL A 286 -14.06 -6.44 12.01
CA VAL A 286 -15.00 -7.54 12.28
C VAL A 286 -15.65 -7.31 13.64
N VAL A 287 -16.98 -7.32 13.67
CA VAL A 287 -17.77 -6.97 14.85
C VAL A 287 -18.76 -8.08 15.18
N ARG A 288 -19.07 -8.23 16.48
CA ARG A 288 -20.16 -9.08 16.98
C ARG A 288 -21.09 -8.29 17.89
N THR A 289 -22.38 -8.62 17.87
CA THR A 289 -23.37 -7.98 18.76
C THR A 289 -23.55 -8.82 20.03
N PRO A 290 -24.20 -8.27 21.08
CA PRO A 290 -24.56 -9.05 22.27
C PRO A 290 -25.46 -10.26 21.98
N ALA A 291 -26.17 -10.27 20.84
CA ALA A 291 -27.03 -11.38 20.42
C ALA A 291 -26.28 -12.49 19.67
N SER A 292 -25.05 -12.22 19.21
CA SER A 292 -24.26 -13.15 18.38
C SER A 292 -23.79 -14.38 19.17
N ARG A 293 -23.97 -15.55 18.58
CA ARG A 293 -23.40 -16.84 19.03
C ARG A 293 -22.10 -17.14 18.28
N ASP A 294 -21.28 -18.03 18.82
CA ASP A 294 -19.97 -18.31 18.23
C ASP A 294 -20.09 -19.05 16.88
N ASP A 295 -21.17 -19.79 16.66
CA ASP A 295 -21.50 -20.46 15.39
C ASP A 295 -22.19 -19.56 14.36
N ASP A 296 -22.50 -18.32 14.72
CA ASP A 296 -23.05 -17.36 13.76
C ASP A 296 -21.97 -16.92 12.75
N PRO A 297 -22.34 -16.64 11.49
CA PRO A 297 -21.45 -15.99 10.53
C PRO A 297 -20.94 -14.65 11.07
N ALA A 298 -19.65 -14.37 10.89
CA ALA A 298 -19.07 -13.11 11.32
C ALA A 298 -19.53 -11.93 10.44
N LEU A 299 -19.51 -10.72 11.01
CA LEU A 299 -19.88 -9.49 10.31
C LEU A 299 -18.68 -8.54 10.18
N LEU A 300 -18.40 -8.09 8.96
CA LEU A 300 -17.53 -6.94 8.70
C LEU A 300 -18.36 -5.66 8.72
N LEU A 301 -17.91 -4.66 9.46
CA LEU A 301 -18.45 -3.31 9.51
C LEU A 301 -17.51 -2.30 8.83
N THR A 302 -18.07 -1.45 7.98
CA THR A 302 -17.42 -0.29 7.34
C THR A 302 -18.49 0.78 7.04
N ASN A 303 -18.17 1.85 6.28
CA ASN A 303 -19.17 2.84 5.86
C ASN A 303 -20.00 2.37 4.64
N GLY A 304 -21.19 2.94 4.48
CA GLY A 304 -22.04 2.75 3.31
C GLY A 304 -21.41 3.28 2.02
N HIS A 305 -20.66 4.38 2.09
CA HIS A 305 -19.92 4.89 0.93
C HIS A 305 -18.71 4.02 0.53
N CYS A 306 -18.28 3.10 1.40
CA CYS A 306 -17.20 2.13 1.15
C CYS A 306 -17.70 0.85 0.45
N VAL A 307 -18.99 0.77 0.10
CA VAL A 307 -19.55 -0.36 -0.64
C VAL A 307 -19.00 -0.39 -2.06
N GLU A 308 -18.58 -1.58 -2.52
CA GLU A 308 -18.20 -1.82 -3.91
C GLU A 308 -19.43 -1.79 -4.83
N GLY A 309 -19.30 -1.13 -5.98
CA GLY A 309 -20.35 -1.06 -7.00
C GLY A 309 -21.31 0.10 -6.78
N GLU A 310 -22.62 -0.16 -6.83
CA GLU A 310 -23.66 0.86 -6.69
C GLU A 310 -23.79 1.27 -5.21
N ARG A 311 -23.61 2.57 -4.94
CA ARG A 311 -23.79 3.13 -3.59
C ARG A 311 -25.27 3.32 -3.26
N PRO A 312 -25.67 3.28 -1.97
CA PRO A 312 -27.04 3.57 -1.57
C PRO A 312 -27.45 5.00 -1.95
N GLU A 313 -28.56 5.17 -2.66
CA GLU A 313 -29.13 6.49 -2.99
C GLU A 313 -29.60 7.25 -1.73
N PRO A 314 -29.69 8.60 -1.77
CA PRO A 314 -30.23 9.38 -0.66
C PRO A 314 -31.65 8.93 -0.28
N GLY A 315 -31.87 8.67 1.01
CA GLY A 315 -33.14 8.15 1.54
C GLY A 315 -33.33 6.63 1.41
N ALA A 316 -32.37 5.91 0.86
CA ALA A 316 -32.47 4.47 0.61
C ALA A 316 -31.44 3.65 1.41
N ALA A 317 -31.67 2.33 1.44
CA ALA A 317 -30.73 1.35 1.91
C ALA A 317 -30.65 0.18 0.92
N LEU A 318 -29.44 -0.36 0.76
CA LEU A 318 -29.23 -1.63 0.08
C LEU A 318 -29.35 -2.74 1.12
N VAL A 319 -30.13 -3.76 0.81
CA VAL A 319 -30.37 -4.89 1.73
C VAL A 319 -30.17 -6.18 0.97
N ASP A 320 -29.45 -7.11 1.60
CA ASP A 320 -29.33 -8.49 1.14
C ASP A 320 -28.87 -8.61 -0.34
N GLN A 321 -27.69 -8.08 -0.64
CA GLN A 321 -27.06 -8.13 -1.97
C GLN A 321 -25.89 -9.13 -2.00
N PRO A 322 -25.62 -9.80 -3.13
CA PRO A 322 -24.39 -10.59 -3.27
C PRO A 322 -23.16 -9.69 -3.07
N ALA A 323 -22.12 -10.23 -2.45
CA ALA A 323 -20.83 -9.55 -2.34
C ALA A 323 -19.71 -10.57 -2.55
N GLU A 324 -18.56 -10.10 -3.01
CA GLU A 324 -17.34 -10.89 -3.12
C GLU A 324 -16.17 -9.97 -2.80
N ARG A 325 -15.69 -10.05 -1.56
CA ARG A 325 -14.63 -9.16 -1.10
C ARG A 325 -13.74 -9.85 -0.07
N ASP A 326 -12.44 -9.70 -0.22
CA ASP A 326 -11.47 -10.19 0.77
C ASP A 326 -11.46 -9.29 2.01
N VAL A 327 -11.31 -9.92 3.17
CA VAL A 327 -11.36 -9.27 4.48
C VAL A 327 -10.08 -9.67 5.24
N PRO A 328 -8.94 -9.05 4.94
CA PRO A 328 -7.69 -9.29 5.66
C PRO A 328 -7.78 -8.63 7.05
N ILE A 329 -7.86 -9.44 8.10
CA ILE A 329 -7.91 -9.01 9.49
C ILE A 329 -6.48 -8.94 10.01
N ALA A 330 -6.03 -7.75 10.40
CA ALA A 330 -4.67 -7.52 10.84
C ALA A 330 -4.37 -8.10 12.24
N ASP A 331 -3.13 -8.54 12.45
CA ASP A 331 -2.54 -8.73 13.78
C ASP A 331 -2.11 -7.39 14.42
N GLU A 332 -1.49 -7.46 15.61
CA GLU A 332 -1.00 -6.28 16.33
C GLU A 332 -0.02 -5.42 15.52
N GLN A 333 0.72 -6.01 14.57
CA GLN A 333 1.71 -5.32 13.73
C GLN A 333 1.15 -4.92 12.36
N GLY A 334 -0.14 -5.14 12.10
CA GLY A 334 -0.81 -4.76 10.86
C GLY A 334 -0.71 -5.81 9.75
N TYR A 335 0.00 -6.92 9.96
CA TYR A 335 0.09 -7.97 8.96
C TYR A 335 -1.23 -8.74 8.91
N PRO A 336 -1.72 -9.15 7.74
CA PRO A 336 -2.91 -10.00 7.66
C PRO A 336 -2.68 -11.31 8.42
N GLN A 337 -3.40 -11.48 9.53
CA GLN A 337 -3.37 -12.69 10.36
C GLN A 337 -4.30 -13.76 9.75
N VAL A 338 -5.48 -13.31 9.32
CA VAL A 338 -6.53 -14.12 8.71
C VAL A 338 -7.13 -13.33 7.56
N THR A 339 -7.38 -13.99 6.43
CA THR A 339 -8.15 -13.40 5.33
C THR A 339 -9.46 -14.16 5.16
N ALA A 340 -10.54 -13.60 5.68
CA ALA A 340 -11.90 -14.10 5.46
C ALA A 340 -12.48 -13.54 4.14
N ARG A 341 -13.64 -14.04 3.72
CA ARG A 341 -14.32 -13.53 2.53
C ARG A 341 -15.75 -13.10 2.83
N ALA A 342 -16.07 -11.86 2.49
CA ALA A 342 -17.43 -11.37 2.49
C ALA A 342 -18.19 -11.94 1.28
N ASN A 343 -19.32 -12.60 1.54
CA ASN A 343 -20.15 -13.26 0.51
C ASN A 343 -21.53 -12.59 0.33
N ARG A 344 -21.89 -11.67 1.23
CA ARG A 344 -23.17 -10.96 1.21
C ARG A 344 -23.01 -9.57 1.81
N LEU A 345 -23.52 -8.55 1.12
CA LEU A 345 -23.82 -7.26 1.73
C LEU A 345 -25.17 -7.39 2.42
N VAL A 346 -25.16 -7.44 3.75
CA VAL A 346 -26.37 -7.57 4.58
C VAL A 346 -27.17 -6.27 4.54
N TYR A 347 -26.47 -5.15 4.70
CA TYR A 347 -27.06 -3.82 4.78
C TYR A 347 -26.05 -2.75 4.38
N ALA A 348 -26.49 -1.71 3.68
CA ALA A 348 -25.77 -0.45 3.58
C ALA A 348 -26.70 0.74 3.44
N THR A 349 -26.36 1.84 4.10
CA THR A 349 -27.00 3.13 3.87
C THR A 349 -26.01 4.27 4.09
N MET A 350 -26.30 5.40 3.48
CA MET A 350 -25.63 6.69 3.72
C MET A 350 -26.62 7.73 4.28
N THR A 351 -27.87 7.34 4.55
CA THR A 351 -28.92 8.22 5.11
C THR A 351 -29.28 7.79 6.53
N GLY A 352 -29.46 8.76 7.43
CA GLY A 352 -29.62 8.55 8.87
C GLY A 352 -28.31 8.11 9.53
N THR A 353 -27.51 7.30 8.85
CA THR A 353 -26.15 6.93 9.21
C THR A 353 -25.37 6.57 7.94
N ASP A 354 -24.07 6.33 8.07
CA ASP A 354 -23.22 5.89 6.97
C ASP A 354 -22.47 4.61 7.38
N VAL A 355 -23.11 3.47 7.11
CA VAL A 355 -22.64 2.15 7.54
C VAL A 355 -22.94 1.10 6.48
N ALA A 356 -22.08 0.09 6.40
CA ALA A 356 -22.29 -1.14 5.67
C ALA A 356 -21.91 -2.35 6.54
N LEU A 357 -22.73 -3.40 6.45
CA LEU A 357 -22.51 -4.69 7.10
C LEU A 357 -22.38 -5.77 6.03
N TYR A 358 -21.26 -6.47 6.06
CA TYR A 358 -21.00 -7.62 5.21
C TYR A 358 -20.99 -8.90 6.04
N ARG A 359 -21.63 -9.95 5.54
CA ARG A 359 -21.54 -11.30 6.11
C ARG A 359 -20.30 -12.00 5.56
N LEU A 360 -19.53 -12.58 6.46
CA LEU A 360 -18.38 -13.41 6.12
C LEU A 360 -18.79 -14.86 5.90
N ASP A 361 -17.98 -15.59 5.13
CA ASP A 361 -18.09 -17.03 4.92
C ASP A 361 -17.59 -17.87 6.11
N THR A 362 -17.05 -17.22 7.12
CA THR A 362 -16.53 -17.79 8.36
C THR A 362 -17.35 -17.37 9.57
N THR A 363 -17.35 -18.21 10.60
CA THR A 363 -18.04 -17.96 11.88
C THR A 363 -17.12 -17.30 12.90
N TYR A 364 -17.69 -16.72 13.96
CA TYR A 364 -16.88 -16.15 15.05
C TYR A 364 -15.98 -17.19 15.72
N ALA A 365 -16.44 -18.44 15.89
CA ALA A 365 -15.64 -19.54 16.45
C ALA A 365 -14.44 -19.90 15.56
N GLN A 366 -14.61 -19.87 14.24
CA GLN A 366 -13.53 -20.14 13.31
C GLN A 366 -12.48 -19.03 13.34
N LEU A 367 -12.93 -17.76 13.35
CA LEU A 367 -12.05 -16.60 13.51
C LEU A 367 -11.25 -16.66 14.82
N ASP A 368 -11.89 -17.05 15.92
CA ASP A 368 -11.22 -17.22 17.23
C ASP A 368 -10.11 -18.29 17.19
N VAL A 369 -10.37 -19.43 16.54
CA VAL A 369 -9.36 -20.50 16.36
C VAL A 369 -8.16 -20.03 15.54
N GLU A 370 -8.37 -19.16 14.56
CA GLU A 370 -7.31 -18.58 13.72
C GLU A 370 -6.64 -17.35 14.37
N GLY A 371 -7.13 -16.92 15.53
CA GLY A 371 -6.60 -15.79 16.29
C GLY A 371 -6.96 -14.42 15.71
N ALA A 372 -8.04 -14.33 14.93
CA ALA A 372 -8.52 -13.06 14.40
C ALA A 372 -9.27 -12.25 15.47
N LYS A 373 -8.96 -10.96 15.56
CA LYS A 373 -9.65 -10.04 16.45
C LYS A 373 -11.08 -9.77 15.99
N VAL A 374 -12.03 -10.05 16.88
CA VAL A 374 -13.45 -9.73 16.73
C VAL A 374 -13.84 -8.71 17.79
N PHE A 375 -14.24 -7.52 17.40
CA PHE A 375 -14.66 -6.48 18.33
C PHE A 375 -16.12 -6.64 18.76
N ARG A 376 -16.45 -6.15 19.94
CA ARG A 376 -17.84 -6.02 20.39
C ARG A 376 -18.46 -4.76 19.81
N LEU A 377 -19.70 -4.84 19.35
CA LEU A 377 -20.46 -3.66 18.97
C LEU A 377 -21.06 -3.01 20.22
N ALA A 378 -20.93 -1.69 20.36
CA ALA A 378 -21.61 -0.96 21.41
C ALA A 378 -23.13 -1.12 21.30
N SER A 379 -23.82 -1.09 22.43
CA SER A 379 -25.28 -1.08 22.54
C SER A 379 -25.83 0.23 23.11
N GLU A 380 -24.94 1.13 23.50
CA GLU A 380 -25.26 2.43 24.09
C GLU A 380 -24.66 3.55 23.22
N PRO A 381 -25.31 4.72 23.13
CA PRO A 381 -24.80 5.85 22.38
C PRO A 381 -23.54 6.46 23.01
N VAL A 382 -22.70 7.07 22.17
CA VAL A 382 -21.51 7.80 22.62
C VAL A 382 -21.93 9.13 23.26
N ARG A 383 -21.22 9.53 24.30
CA ARG A 383 -21.46 10.80 24.99
C ARG A 383 -20.33 11.79 24.75
N ALA A 384 -20.64 13.08 24.75
CA ALA A 384 -19.63 14.13 24.74
C ALA A 384 -18.66 13.96 25.93
N GLY A 385 -17.36 14.18 25.68
CA GLY A 385 -16.26 13.95 26.60
C GLY A 385 -15.78 12.49 26.69
N GLN A 386 -16.35 11.57 25.92
CA GLN A 386 -15.90 10.18 25.91
C GLN A 386 -14.60 10.04 25.10
N GLU A 387 -13.61 9.39 25.71
CA GLU A 387 -12.37 8.99 25.03
C GLU A 387 -12.65 7.84 24.06
N LEU A 388 -12.06 7.96 22.88
CA LEU A 388 -12.15 7.02 21.78
C LEU A 388 -10.75 6.77 21.21
N THR A 389 -10.55 5.61 20.60
CA THR A 389 -9.32 5.32 19.84
C THR A 389 -9.69 4.91 18.43
N MET A 390 -9.26 5.69 17.43
CA MET A 390 -9.44 5.31 16.04
C MET A 390 -8.44 4.21 15.68
N ALA A 391 -8.97 3.08 15.25
CA ALA A 391 -8.25 1.89 14.82
C ALA A 391 -8.03 1.92 13.31
N TYR A 392 -6.92 2.51 12.88
CA TYR A 392 -6.48 2.45 11.48
C TYR A 392 -5.48 1.30 11.28
N THR A 393 -5.22 0.96 10.02
CA THR A 393 -4.40 -0.21 9.62
C THR A 393 -2.91 -0.04 9.91
N SER A 394 -2.44 1.19 10.10
CA SER A 394 -1.03 1.50 10.41
C SER A 394 -0.81 2.23 11.74
N ILE A 395 -1.86 2.79 12.34
CA ILE A 395 -1.75 3.59 13.58
C ILE A 395 -3.04 3.57 14.41
N ARG A 396 -2.92 3.92 15.69
CA ARG A 396 -4.02 4.22 16.59
C ARG A 396 -4.02 5.70 16.92
N LEU A 397 -5.14 6.38 16.67
CA LEU A 397 -5.29 7.80 16.99
C LEU A 397 -6.11 7.98 18.27
N HIS A 398 -5.68 8.86 19.15
CA HIS A 398 -6.38 9.14 20.41
C HIS A 398 -7.36 10.29 20.22
N CYS A 399 -8.65 9.99 20.29
CA CYS A 399 -9.73 10.91 19.96
C CYS A 399 -10.62 11.16 21.19
N THR A 400 -11.22 12.34 21.27
CA THR A 400 -12.28 12.60 22.26
C THR A 400 -13.54 13.05 21.54
N ALA A 401 -14.68 12.42 21.85
CA ALA A 401 -15.98 12.83 21.33
C ALA A 401 -16.35 14.22 21.89
N GLU A 402 -16.21 15.27 21.08
CA GLU A 402 -16.51 16.65 21.50
C GLU A 402 -18.02 16.87 21.63
N ALA A 403 -18.79 16.36 20.67
CA ALA A 403 -20.24 16.54 20.61
C ALA A 403 -20.91 15.41 19.80
N VAL A 404 -22.20 15.24 20.04
CA VAL A 404 -23.10 14.49 19.14
C VAL A 404 -23.85 15.51 18.30
N VAL A 405 -23.63 15.47 16.99
CA VAL A 405 -24.20 16.36 15.99
C VAL A 405 -25.51 15.77 15.51
N ALA A 406 -26.62 16.45 15.82
CA ALA A 406 -27.96 15.96 15.49
C ALA A 406 -28.16 15.72 13.99
N HIS A 407 -27.69 16.63 13.14
CA HIS A 407 -27.76 16.48 11.68
C HIS A 407 -26.44 16.89 11.03
N LEU A 408 -25.79 15.93 10.39
CA LEU A 408 -24.62 16.13 9.53
C LEU A 408 -25.08 15.97 8.08
N ARG A 409 -24.66 16.87 7.19
CA ARG A 409 -24.97 16.78 5.76
C ARG A 409 -23.73 16.81 4.89
N GLU A 410 -23.73 15.96 3.88
CA GLU A 410 -22.64 15.78 2.94
C GLU A 410 -23.19 15.17 1.65
N GLY A 411 -22.79 15.69 0.48
CA GLY A 411 -23.11 15.05 -0.80
C GLY A 411 -24.59 14.78 -1.10
N GLY A 412 -25.51 15.54 -0.50
CA GLY A 412 -26.96 15.31 -0.61
C GLY A 412 -27.54 14.29 0.39
N TYR A 413 -26.71 13.70 1.23
CA TYR A 413 -27.10 12.83 2.33
C TYR A 413 -27.26 13.62 3.63
N GLN A 414 -28.14 13.13 4.49
CA GLN A 414 -28.21 13.54 5.89
C GLN A 414 -27.94 12.32 6.77
N GLN A 415 -26.99 12.47 7.68
CA GLN A 415 -26.67 11.51 8.73
C GLN A 415 -27.06 12.15 10.06
N ASP A 416 -27.58 11.36 10.98
CA ASP A 416 -28.09 11.82 12.26
C ASP A 416 -27.20 11.31 13.40
N ASP A 417 -27.17 12.06 14.50
CA ASP A 417 -26.42 11.74 15.73
C ASP A 417 -24.94 11.34 15.49
N SER A 418 -24.28 12.04 14.56
CA SER A 418 -22.88 11.81 14.22
C SER A 418 -21.96 12.34 15.31
N ILE A 419 -20.90 11.62 15.65
CA ILE A 419 -19.91 12.08 16.62
C ILE A 419 -18.98 13.06 15.95
N ARG A 420 -18.88 14.28 16.48
CA ARG A 420 -17.74 15.16 16.21
C ARG A 420 -16.66 14.87 17.24
N TYR A 421 -15.44 14.55 16.81
CA TYR A 421 -14.30 14.44 17.70
C TYR A 421 -13.37 15.65 17.57
N ALA A 422 -12.65 15.94 18.65
CA ALA A 422 -11.77 17.11 18.74
C ALA A 422 -10.65 17.03 17.70
N GLY A 423 -10.42 18.13 16.97
CA GLY A 423 -9.26 18.29 16.10
C GLY A 423 -8.03 18.65 16.91
N SER A 424 -7.50 17.70 17.69
CA SER A 424 -6.11 17.74 18.15
C SER A 424 -5.21 17.06 17.11
N ASP A 425 -3.92 17.36 17.14
CA ASP A 425 -2.93 16.70 16.28
C ASP A 425 -2.98 15.16 16.44
N ASP A 426 -3.46 14.68 17.59
CA ASP A 426 -3.57 13.25 17.95
C ASP A 426 -4.76 12.50 17.30
N CYS A 427 -5.71 13.20 16.66
CA CYS A 427 -6.87 12.61 15.98
C CYS A 427 -7.27 13.37 14.72
N THR A 428 -6.32 13.51 13.79
CA THR A 428 -6.58 14.09 12.46
C THR A 428 -6.74 12.98 11.42
N PRO A 429 -7.97 12.71 10.94
CA PRO A 429 -8.19 11.75 9.86
C PRO A 429 -7.71 12.29 8.51
N TRP A 430 -7.45 11.37 7.57
CA TRP A 430 -7.09 11.65 6.18
C TRP A 430 -7.88 10.75 5.22
N PRO A 431 -7.92 11.05 3.90
CA PRO A 431 -8.57 10.18 2.93
C PRO A 431 -8.10 8.72 3.04
N GLY A 432 -9.05 7.78 3.11
CA GLY A 432 -8.76 6.35 3.30
C GLY A 432 -8.99 5.82 4.72
N THR A 433 -9.13 6.71 5.71
CA THR A 433 -9.44 6.30 7.09
C THR A 433 -10.92 5.94 7.30
N SER A 434 -11.80 6.18 6.32
CA SER A 434 -13.24 5.85 6.37
C SER A 434 -13.47 4.40 6.78
N GLY A 435 -14.31 4.18 7.78
CA GLY A 435 -14.69 2.85 8.27
C GLY A 435 -13.78 2.32 9.37
N SER A 436 -12.72 3.05 9.72
CA SER A 436 -11.89 2.75 10.89
C SER A 436 -12.74 2.71 12.16
N ALA A 437 -12.57 1.68 12.98
CA ALA A 437 -13.33 1.57 14.23
C ALA A 437 -12.91 2.68 15.21
N LEU A 438 -13.88 3.36 15.81
CA LEU A 438 -13.69 4.22 16.97
C LEU A 438 -13.99 3.40 18.23
N LEU A 439 -12.92 2.90 18.84
CA LEU A 439 -12.96 2.01 19.99
C LEU A 439 -13.23 2.79 21.27
N ALA A 440 -14.03 2.21 22.17
CA ALA A 440 -14.17 2.70 23.53
C ALA A 440 -12.87 2.50 24.33
N ALA A 441 -12.81 3.05 25.55
CA ALA A 441 -11.65 2.98 26.44
C ALA A 441 -11.19 1.55 26.82
N ASP A 442 -12.02 0.53 26.60
CA ASP A 442 -11.64 -0.87 26.78
C ASP A 442 -10.80 -1.44 25.63
N GLY A 443 -10.66 -0.71 24.52
CA GLY A 443 -9.92 -1.13 23.32
C GLY A 443 -10.56 -2.29 22.55
N ASP A 444 -11.78 -2.69 22.91
CA ASP A 444 -12.40 -3.93 22.42
C ASP A 444 -13.86 -3.73 21.97
N THR A 445 -14.47 -2.60 22.33
CA THR A 445 -15.82 -2.22 21.91
C THR A 445 -15.77 -1.15 20.83
N VAL A 446 -16.31 -1.42 19.63
CA VAL A 446 -16.57 -0.40 18.60
C VAL A 446 -17.76 0.44 19.04
N ALA A 447 -17.50 1.70 19.38
CA ALA A 447 -18.52 2.67 19.78
C ALA A 447 -19.08 3.45 18.58
N ALA A 448 -18.24 3.63 17.55
CA ALA A 448 -18.57 4.27 16.29
C ALA A 448 -17.59 3.83 15.20
N ILE A 449 -17.77 4.32 13.97
CA ILE A 449 -16.77 4.23 12.90
C ILE A 449 -16.43 5.62 12.38
N HIS A 450 -15.17 5.86 12.02
CA HIS A 450 -14.78 7.08 11.30
C HIS A 450 -15.57 7.16 10.00
N ASN A 451 -16.06 8.36 9.65
CA ASN A 451 -16.93 8.53 8.49
C ASN A 451 -16.37 9.49 7.45
N THR A 452 -16.18 10.74 7.85
CA THR A 452 -15.79 11.83 6.94
C THR A 452 -15.09 12.93 7.73
N HIS A 453 -14.42 13.84 7.03
CA HIS A 453 -13.88 15.08 7.58
C HIS A 453 -13.98 16.18 6.53
N ASN A 454 -14.06 17.42 6.99
CA ASN A 454 -14.17 18.56 6.08
C ASN A 454 -12.81 18.99 5.53
N VAL A 455 -12.56 18.75 4.24
CA VAL A 455 -11.22 18.94 3.64
C VAL A 455 -10.91 20.42 3.33
N ASP A 456 -11.86 21.14 2.74
CA ASP A 456 -11.62 22.44 2.10
C ASP A 456 -12.32 23.62 2.81
N GLY A 457 -13.17 23.35 3.80
CA GLY A 457 -14.03 24.35 4.42
C GLY A 457 -15.31 24.62 3.61
N GLU A 458 -15.60 23.81 2.58
CA GLU A 458 -16.84 23.94 1.82
C GLU A 458 -18.04 23.47 2.65
N ARG A 459 -19.24 23.77 2.16
CA ARG A 459 -20.48 23.60 2.92
C ARG A 459 -21.36 22.54 2.29
N CYS A 460 -21.39 21.37 2.93
CA CYS A 460 -22.28 20.25 2.60
C CYS A 460 -22.06 19.69 1.17
N THR A 461 -20.84 19.82 0.65
CA THR A 461 -20.40 19.20 -0.61
C THR A 461 -19.73 17.85 -0.29
N ASP A 462 -19.40 17.08 -1.32
CA ASP A 462 -18.63 15.84 -1.16
C ASP A 462 -17.29 16.15 -0.46
N ASP A 463 -16.87 15.29 0.47
CA ASP A 463 -15.67 15.44 1.32
C ASP A 463 -15.66 16.72 2.20
N ASN A 464 -16.82 17.38 2.31
CA ASN A 464 -16.97 18.66 2.99
C ASN A 464 -18.27 18.70 3.81
N PRO A 465 -18.40 17.82 4.82
CA PRO A 465 -19.57 17.74 5.67
C PRO A 465 -19.84 19.04 6.43
N CYS A 466 -21.12 19.30 6.71
CA CYS A 466 -21.58 20.46 7.46
C CYS A 466 -22.57 20.04 8.56
N GLU A 467 -22.52 20.71 9.71
CA GLU A 467 -23.48 20.53 10.80
C GLU A 467 -24.70 21.42 10.56
N VAL A 468 -25.91 20.87 10.70
CA VAL A 468 -27.17 21.61 10.58
C VAL A 468 -27.92 21.57 11.92
N ALA A 469 -28.01 22.72 12.58
CA ALA A 469 -28.74 22.86 13.83
C ALA A 469 -30.26 22.86 13.60
N GLY A 470 -31.03 22.60 14.67
CA GLY A 470 -32.50 22.58 14.61
C GLY A 470 -33.16 23.91 14.21
N ASP A 471 -32.45 25.03 14.32
CA ASP A 471 -32.90 26.34 13.83
C ASP A 471 -32.53 26.61 12.36
N GLY A 472 -31.91 25.63 11.69
CA GLY A 472 -31.44 25.72 10.30
C GLY A 472 -30.07 26.38 10.14
N THR A 473 -29.40 26.77 11.23
CA THR A 473 -28.02 27.26 11.19
C THR A 473 -27.10 26.16 10.68
N VAL A 474 -26.25 26.48 9.71
CA VAL A 474 -25.30 25.53 9.15
C VAL A 474 -23.87 25.97 9.45
N THR A 475 -23.10 25.05 10.00
CA THR A 475 -21.70 25.26 10.35
C THR A 475 -20.82 24.30 9.56
N SER A 476 -19.76 24.83 8.95
CA SER A 476 -18.71 24.03 8.31
C SER A 476 -17.37 24.53 8.82
N VAL A 477 -16.49 23.60 9.20
CA VAL A 477 -15.18 23.90 9.77
C VAL A 477 -14.17 22.95 9.15
N ARG A 478 -13.21 23.52 8.44
CA ARG A 478 -12.10 22.79 7.81
C ARG A 478 -11.33 21.96 8.85
N GLY A 479 -10.95 20.75 8.47
CA GLY A 479 -10.24 19.75 9.27
C GLY A 479 -11.10 19.02 10.30
N ARG A 480 -12.38 19.40 10.46
CA ARG A 480 -13.25 18.77 11.46
C ARG A 480 -13.67 17.38 10.99
N GLY A 481 -13.40 16.39 11.82
CA GLY A 481 -13.77 14.99 11.59
C GLY A 481 -15.06 14.57 12.27
N TYR A 482 -15.75 13.64 11.64
CA TYR A 482 -16.99 13.03 12.13
C TYR A 482 -16.94 11.50 12.07
N GLY A 483 -17.73 10.84 12.92
CA GLY A 483 -17.91 9.40 12.95
C GLY A 483 -19.37 9.03 13.14
N GLN A 484 -19.76 7.84 12.69
CA GLN A 484 -21.13 7.32 12.81
C GLN A 484 -21.25 6.37 13.98
N GLN A 485 -22.26 6.59 14.83
CA GLN A 485 -22.55 5.70 15.94
C GLN A 485 -23.08 4.36 15.45
N VAL A 486 -22.69 3.28 16.13
CA VAL A 486 -23.04 1.92 15.70
C VAL A 486 -24.07 1.24 16.60
N HIS A 487 -24.45 1.86 17.72
CA HIS A 487 -25.33 1.24 18.72
C HIS A 487 -26.70 0.83 18.17
N GLN A 488 -27.24 1.60 17.23
CA GLN A 488 -28.49 1.32 16.52
C GLN A 488 -28.46 0.00 15.73
N LEU A 489 -27.29 -0.44 15.24
CA LEU A 489 -27.15 -1.73 14.55
C LEU A 489 -27.43 -2.89 15.52
N ALA A 490 -27.03 -2.78 16.78
CA ALA A 490 -27.24 -3.83 17.78
C ALA A 490 -28.73 -4.08 18.05
N ALA A 491 -29.59 -3.07 17.89
CA ALA A 491 -31.03 -3.21 18.05
C ALA A 491 -31.70 -3.93 16.85
N CYS A 492 -31.11 -3.83 15.66
CA CYS A 492 -31.61 -4.41 14.41
C CYS A 492 -31.08 -5.82 14.13
N LEU A 493 -29.94 -6.20 14.71
CA LEU A 493 -29.31 -7.50 14.48
C LEU A 493 -29.80 -8.55 15.48
N THR A 494 -30.03 -9.76 14.96
CA THR A 494 -30.50 -10.92 15.73
C THR A 494 -29.46 -12.04 15.73
N THR A 495 -29.74 -13.14 16.46
CA THR A 495 -28.94 -14.37 16.40
C THR A 495 -28.84 -14.88 14.97
N GLY A 496 -27.69 -15.41 14.56
CA GLY A 496 -27.43 -15.80 13.17
C GLY A 496 -26.85 -14.67 12.31
N SER A 497 -26.50 -13.53 12.94
CA SER A 497 -26.04 -12.33 12.25
C SER A 497 -27.02 -11.86 11.17
N GLU A 498 -28.32 -11.93 11.49
CA GLU A 498 -29.42 -11.55 10.60
C GLU A 498 -29.96 -10.17 10.97
N LEU A 499 -30.13 -9.32 9.95
CA LEU A 499 -30.75 -8.00 10.09
C LEU A 499 -32.27 -8.14 10.01
N ASP A 500 -32.97 -7.58 11.00
CA ASP A 500 -34.42 -7.47 11.01
C ASP A 500 -34.83 -6.00 11.21
N LEU A 501 -35.12 -5.35 10.09
CA LEU A 501 -35.57 -3.95 10.03
C LEU A 501 -37.00 -3.74 10.56
N SER A 502 -37.77 -4.81 10.76
CA SER A 502 -39.14 -4.73 11.30
C SER A 502 -39.19 -4.69 12.83
N ARG A 503 -38.04 -4.85 13.49
CA ARG A 503 -37.95 -4.79 14.95
C ARG A 503 -38.33 -3.39 15.43
N ARG A 504 -39.14 -3.36 16.48
CA ARG A 504 -39.68 -2.13 17.07
C ARG A 504 -38.62 -1.08 17.43
N ASP A 505 -37.45 -1.54 17.85
CA ASP A 505 -36.35 -0.67 18.32
C ASP A 505 -35.29 -0.48 17.23
N CYS A 506 -35.54 -0.92 15.99
CA CYS A 506 -34.64 -0.71 14.86
C CYS A 506 -34.96 0.63 14.18
N GLU A 507 -34.02 1.58 14.26
CA GLU A 507 -34.18 2.94 13.72
C GLU A 507 -33.39 3.17 12.43
N LEU A 508 -32.85 2.11 11.83
CA LEU A 508 -32.09 2.20 10.59
C LEU A 508 -32.96 2.62 9.40
N THR A 509 -32.36 3.28 8.41
CA THR A 509 -33.03 3.62 7.15
C THR A 509 -33.59 2.38 6.47
N GLY A 510 -34.87 2.43 6.11
CA GLY A 510 -35.61 1.28 5.57
C GLY A 510 -36.35 0.45 6.61
N SER A 511 -36.26 0.79 7.91
CA SER A 511 -37.15 0.24 8.96
C SER A 511 -38.62 0.64 8.73
N GLY A 512 -39.53 -0.30 8.97
CA GLY A 512 -40.96 -0.14 8.71
C GLY A 512 -41.81 -1.37 9.00
#